data_AF-A0A966DF52-F1
#
_entry.id   AF-A0A966DF52-F1
#
_cell.length_a   1.000
_cell.length_b   1.000
_cell.length_c   1.000
_cell.angle_alpha   90.00
_cell.angle_beta   90.00
_cell.angle_gamma   90.00
#
_symmetry.space_group_name_H-M   'P 1'
#
loop_
_entity.id
_entity.type
_entity.pdbx_description
1 polymer ?
#
loop_
_entity_poly.entity_id
_entity_poly.type
_entity_poly.pdbx_seq_one_letter_code
_entity_poly.pdbx_strand_id
1 'polypeptide(L)'
;MKKKNKTGLIVLLIICGIIIGIISTIIVMTLINKNSDGKTQETQQTTTVETQSEGETFDDSTPDDPIPTDETNIAVIKVNDQTVTMQEINVYLYQLRDFYTAQYGESPWNTEMEDGTKLHERAKTDLYDGLIRTEILDSKAADYDVALTDEEKQQCADEAKTYIEDLGPAIAKDFALTEEGVKTMKEKQALSTKVYNAALERLAETAEDTSDEALSKAFEEQYEAWKSEYNITTDPIWENIVIGSVG
;
A
#
# COMPACT_ATOMS: atom_id res chain seq x y z
N MET A 1 12.72 -44.07 -12.04
CA MET A 1 11.43 -43.35 -12.03
C MET A 1 10.81 -43.42 -10.64
N LYS A 2 10.79 -42.31 -9.89
CA LYS A 2 9.89 -42.07 -8.76
C LYS A 2 9.73 -40.55 -8.61
N LYS A 3 8.48 -40.10 -8.66
CA LYS A 3 8.01 -38.71 -8.69
C LYS A 3 8.60 -37.87 -7.55
N LYS A 4 9.14 -36.70 -7.88
CA LYS A 4 9.27 -35.59 -6.93
C LYS A 4 7.92 -34.88 -6.89
N ASN A 5 7.22 -34.99 -5.77
CA ASN A 5 6.04 -34.19 -5.50
C ASN A 5 6.54 -32.79 -5.13
N LYS A 6 6.39 -31.82 -6.05
CA LYS A 6 6.49 -30.40 -5.72
C LYS A 6 5.22 -30.05 -4.94
N THR A 7 5.29 -30.13 -3.62
CA THR A 7 4.25 -29.59 -2.75
C THR A 7 4.30 -28.08 -2.90
N GLY A 8 3.37 -27.56 -3.70
CA GLY A 8 3.10 -26.13 -3.77
C GLY A 8 2.75 -25.63 -2.38
N LEU A 9 3.54 -24.69 -1.90
CA LEU A 9 3.22 -23.83 -0.77
C LEU A 9 3.17 -22.40 -1.33
N ILE A 10 2.17 -22.14 -2.17
CA ILE A 10 1.77 -20.77 -2.51
C ILE A 10 1.01 -20.30 -1.27
N VAL A 11 1.75 -19.65 -0.36
CA VAL A 11 1.16 -19.01 0.80
C VAL A 11 0.34 -17.83 0.29
N LEU A 12 -0.97 -17.98 0.43
CA LEU A 12 -2.00 -16.98 0.22
C LEU A 12 -1.79 -15.79 1.19
N LEU A 13 -0.92 -14.84 0.84
CA LEU A 13 -0.79 -13.53 1.50
C LEU A 13 -1.35 -12.42 0.59
N ILE A 14 -2.57 -12.63 0.12
CA ILE A 14 -3.37 -11.62 -0.58
C ILE A 14 -4.44 -11.29 0.47
N ILE A 15 -4.59 -10.07 0.98
CA ILE A 15 -5.36 -9.02 0.29
C ILE A 15 -4.98 -7.58 0.77
N CYS A 16 -3.94 -7.37 1.58
CA CYS A 16 -3.48 -6.00 1.92
C CYS A 16 -1.98 -5.75 1.62
N GLY A 17 -1.28 -6.78 1.15
CA GLY A 17 0.18 -6.87 1.21
C GLY A 17 0.94 -6.30 0.04
N ILE A 18 0.32 -5.67 -0.96
CA ILE A 18 1.10 -5.17 -2.12
C ILE A 18 1.52 -3.71 -1.93
N ILE A 19 0.71 -2.89 -1.25
CA ILE A 19 1.21 -1.59 -0.78
C ILE A 19 2.04 -1.78 0.50
N ILE A 20 1.60 -2.63 1.44
CA ILE A 20 2.33 -2.84 2.69
C ILE A 20 3.57 -3.74 2.51
N GLY A 21 3.61 -4.65 1.54
CA GLY A 21 4.75 -5.58 1.36
C GLY A 21 5.99 -4.94 0.77
N ILE A 22 5.84 -3.92 -0.09
CA ILE A 22 6.97 -3.12 -0.57
C ILE A 22 7.48 -2.19 0.56
N ILE A 23 6.57 -1.64 1.37
CA ILE A 23 6.94 -0.85 2.56
C ILE A 23 7.61 -1.74 3.63
N SER A 24 7.15 -2.99 3.79
CA SER A 24 7.68 -3.93 4.79
C SER A 24 9.07 -4.44 4.44
N THR A 25 9.41 -4.66 3.16
CA THR A 25 10.78 -5.05 2.79
C THR A 25 11.74 -3.87 2.87
N ILE A 26 11.32 -2.65 2.52
CA ILE A 26 12.17 -1.47 2.60
C ILE A 26 12.42 -1.05 4.06
N ILE A 27 11.46 -1.22 4.98
CA ILE A 27 11.65 -0.86 6.39
C ILE A 27 12.39 -1.95 7.19
N VAL A 28 12.32 -3.23 6.79
CA VAL A 28 13.00 -4.30 7.55
C VAL A 28 14.52 -4.37 7.30
N MET A 29 15.04 -3.81 6.21
CA MET A 29 16.46 -3.97 5.86
C MET A 29 17.41 -2.89 6.41
N THR A 30 16.92 -1.81 7.04
CA THR A 30 17.78 -0.75 7.61
C THR A 30 18.13 -0.96 9.08
N LEU A 31 17.58 -1.97 9.77
CA LEU A 31 17.81 -2.19 11.21
C LEU A 31 18.53 -3.49 11.58
N ILE A 32 19.38 -4.04 10.70
CA ILE A 32 20.31 -5.11 11.09
C ILE A 32 21.72 -4.80 10.59
N ASN A 33 22.40 -3.88 11.29
CA ASN A 33 23.86 -3.97 11.39
C ASN A 33 24.45 -3.30 12.65
N LYS A 34 24.42 -4.01 13.79
CA LYS A 34 25.60 -4.12 14.67
C LYS A 34 25.44 -5.18 15.79
N ASN A 35 26.22 -6.24 15.65
CA ASN A 35 26.89 -7.08 16.67
C ASN A 35 26.10 -7.67 17.86
N SER A 36 26.04 -9.01 17.84
CA SER A 36 26.14 -9.99 18.94
C SER A 36 26.05 -9.50 20.40
N ASP A 37 25.01 -9.92 21.12
CA ASP A 37 25.05 -11.05 22.07
C ASP A 37 23.70 -11.14 22.81
N GLY A 38 23.23 -12.36 23.04
CA GLY A 38 21.87 -12.62 23.54
C GLY A 38 21.61 -12.15 24.98
N LYS A 39 20.43 -11.58 25.20
CA LYS A 39 19.49 -11.95 26.28
C LYS A 39 18.21 -11.11 26.18
N THR A 40 17.10 -11.80 26.36
CA THR A 40 15.78 -11.26 26.69
C THR A 40 15.88 -10.24 27.83
N GLN A 41 15.26 -9.08 27.70
CA GLN A 41 14.74 -8.33 28.85
C GLN A 41 13.67 -7.32 28.45
N GLU A 42 12.52 -7.43 29.09
CA GLU A 42 11.58 -6.34 29.31
C GLU A 42 12.31 -5.12 29.89
N THR A 43 11.95 -3.90 29.47
CA THR A 43 12.15 -2.70 30.30
C THR A 43 11.11 -1.65 29.94
N GLN A 44 10.18 -1.43 30.88
CA GLN A 44 9.49 -0.17 31.07
C GLN A 44 10.51 0.94 31.29
N GLN A 45 10.35 2.12 30.67
CA GLN A 45 10.76 3.34 31.35
C GLN A 45 10.00 4.59 30.91
N THR A 46 9.75 5.38 31.94
CA THR A 46 8.86 6.52 32.11
C THR A 46 9.57 7.84 31.77
N THR A 47 8.85 8.73 31.06
CA THR A 47 8.82 10.21 31.09
C THR A 47 10.13 11.02 31.08
N THR A 48 10.23 11.98 30.15
CA THR A 48 10.45 13.41 30.50
C THR A 48 9.89 14.30 29.38
N VAL A 49 9.02 15.25 29.77
CA VAL A 49 8.54 16.37 28.96
C VAL A 49 9.62 17.44 28.96
N GLU A 50 10.00 17.97 27.79
CA GLU A 50 10.50 19.33 27.68
C GLU A 50 10.20 19.94 26.30
N THR A 51 9.90 21.23 26.33
CA THR A 51 9.10 22.00 25.37
C THR A 51 9.96 22.76 24.35
N GLN A 52 9.47 22.74 23.09
CA GLN A 52 9.65 23.67 21.96
C GLN A 52 11.05 24.08 21.44
N SER A 53 11.26 23.79 20.16
CA SER A 53 11.71 24.79 19.19
C SER A 53 10.78 24.79 17.98
N GLU A 54 10.36 25.98 17.57
CA GLU A 54 9.34 26.28 16.56
C GLU A 54 9.68 25.70 15.18
N GLY A 55 8.81 24.82 14.69
CA GLY A 55 8.75 24.29 13.33
C GLY A 55 7.36 23.67 13.16
N GLU A 56 6.64 24.14 12.13
CA GLU A 56 5.26 23.84 11.73
C GLU A 56 4.49 22.83 12.62
N THR A 57 3.62 23.36 13.49
CA THR A 57 2.66 22.57 14.24
C THR A 57 1.59 22.04 13.29
N PHE A 58 1.62 20.74 13.01
CA PHE A 58 0.48 20.00 12.49
C PHE A 58 -0.66 20.06 13.51
N ASP A 59 -1.74 20.77 13.17
CA ASP A 59 -2.91 20.93 14.03
C ASP A 59 -3.90 19.77 13.79
N ASP A 60 -3.92 18.86 14.74
CA ASP A 60 -4.85 17.73 14.88
C ASP A 60 -6.32 18.18 15.14
N SER A 61 -6.58 19.49 15.15
CA SER A 61 -7.89 20.07 15.49
C SER A 61 -8.70 20.57 14.29
N THR A 62 -8.37 20.16 13.06
CA THR A 62 -9.15 20.59 11.89
C THR A 62 -10.56 19.98 12.00
N PRO A 63 -11.64 20.78 11.99
CA PRO A 63 -13.00 20.27 12.16
C PRO A 63 -13.35 19.17 11.15
N ASP A 64 -13.95 18.09 11.64
CA ASP A 64 -14.53 16.97 10.90
C ASP A 64 -15.60 17.44 9.90
N ASP A 65 -15.19 17.88 8.71
CA ASP A 65 -16.11 18.04 7.60
C ASP A 65 -16.21 16.68 6.88
N PRO A 66 -17.38 16.01 6.92
CA PRO A 66 -17.57 14.77 6.18
C PRO A 66 -17.36 15.05 4.69
N ILE A 67 -16.44 14.32 4.05
CA ILE A 67 -16.21 14.40 2.61
C ILE A 67 -17.54 14.10 1.89
N PRO A 68 -18.11 15.05 1.13
CA PRO A 68 -19.35 14.83 0.41
C PRO A 68 -19.23 13.64 -0.56
N THR A 69 -20.26 12.79 -0.62
CA THR A 69 -20.30 11.58 -1.47
C THR A 69 -20.15 11.83 -2.97
N ASP A 70 -20.29 13.07 -3.46
CA ASP A 70 -20.00 13.44 -4.85
C ASP A 70 -18.49 13.67 -5.12
N GLU A 71 -17.68 13.88 -4.07
CA GLU A 71 -16.22 14.06 -4.17
C GLU A 71 -15.46 12.73 -4.22
N THR A 72 -16.10 11.61 -3.87
CA THR A 72 -15.41 10.30 -3.82
C THR A 72 -15.08 9.74 -5.21
N ASN A 73 -15.79 10.16 -6.26
CA ASN A 73 -15.55 9.72 -7.64
C ASN A 73 -14.51 10.57 -8.39
N ILE A 74 -13.92 11.57 -7.74
CA ILE A 74 -12.90 12.41 -8.37
C ILE A 74 -11.66 11.57 -8.68
N ALA A 75 -11.17 11.65 -9.91
CA ALA A 75 -9.90 11.03 -10.31
C ALA A 75 -8.75 11.87 -9.75
N VAL A 76 -8.13 11.38 -8.67
CA VAL A 76 -7.08 12.08 -7.92
C VAL A 76 -5.71 11.83 -8.52
N ILE A 77 -5.45 10.61 -9.01
CA ILE A 77 -4.22 10.27 -9.72
C ILE A 77 -4.61 9.70 -11.08
N LYS A 78 -3.91 10.14 -12.14
CA LYS A 78 -4.02 9.59 -13.48
C LYS A 78 -2.69 9.04 -13.92
N VAL A 79 -2.70 7.81 -14.44
CA VAL A 79 -1.55 7.08 -14.94
C VAL A 79 -1.88 6.67 -16.38
N ASN A 80 -1.52 7.53 -17.33
CA ASN A 80 -2.08 7.51 -18.69
C ASN A 80 -3.62 7.48 -18.68
N ASP A 81 -4.23 6.41 -19.18
CA ASP A 81 -5.67 6.22 -19.25
C ASP A 81 -6.27 5.60 -17.96
N GLN A 82 -5.42 5.16 -17.04
CA GLN A 82 -5.84 4.60 -15.76
C GLN A 82 -6.03 5.71 -14.71
N THR A 83 -6.93 5.48 -13.76
CA THR A 83 -7.28 6.48 -12.74
C THR A 83 -7.44 5.85 -11.36
N VAL A 84 -6.90 6.53 -10.36
CA VAL A 84 -7.16 6.27 -8.94
C VAL A 84 -8.13 7.33 -8.44
N THR A 85 -9.26 6.89 -7.89
CA THR A 85 -10.33 7.77 -7.42
C THR A 85 -10.23 8.01 -5.92
N MET A 86 -10.85 9.07 -5.41
CA MET A 86 -10.84 9.36 -3.98
C MET A 86 -11.51 8.26 -3.14
N GLN A 87 -12.53 7.56 -3.67
CA GLN A 87 -13.16 6.42 -3.00
C GLN A 87 -12.19 5.26 -2.78
N GLU A 88 -11.25 5.05 -3.71
CA GLU A 88 -10.20 4.05 -3.56
C GLU A 88 -9.14 4.53 -2.56
N ILE A 89 -8.72 5.79 -2.68
CA ILE A 89 -7.71 6.39 -1.79
C ILE A 89 -8.19 6.39 -0.33
N ASN A 90 -9.46 6.70 -0.05
CA ASN A 90 -10.03 6.66 1.29
C ASN A 90 -9.84 5.31 1.98
N VAL A 91 -9.97 4.20 1.23
CA VAL A 91 -9.74 2.85 1.76
C VAL A 91 -8.27 2.68 2.17
N TYR A 92 -7.33 3.11 1.33
CA TYR A 92 -5.91 3.07 1.67
C TYR A 92 -5.55 3.97 2.87
N LEU A 93 -6.10 5.18 2.94
CA LEU A 93 -5.88 6.10 4.06
C LEU A 93 -6.35 5.49 5.37
N TYR A 94 -7.55 4.90 5.37
CA TYR A 94 -8.09 4.20 6.53
C TYR A 94 -7.21 3.02 6.97
N GLN A 95 -6.78 2.18 6.03
CA GLN A 95 -5.93 1.02 6.32
C GLN A 95 -4.55 1.43 6.84
N LEU A 96 -3.93 2.47 6.28
CA LEU A 96 -2.66 3.01 6.75
C LEU A 96 -2.81 3.57 8.16
N ARG A 97 -3.90 4.30 8.44
CA ARG A 97 -4.20 4.77 9.78
C ARG A 97 -4.24 3.62 10.78
N ASP A 98 -5.10 2.63 10.54
CA ASP A 98 -5.26 1.48 11.45
C ASP A 98 -3.95 0.71 11.64
N PHE A 99 -3.17 0.54 10.57
CA PHE A 99 -1.87 -0.12 10.66
C PHE A 99 -0.89 0.63 11.56
N TYR A 100 -0.67 1.93 11.32
CA TYR A 100 0.30 2.69 12.09
C TYR A 100 -0.16 2.95 13.52
N THR A 101 -1.47 3.16 13.75
CA THR A 101 -1.98 3.36 15.12
C THR A 101 -1.89 2.09 15.95
N ALA A 102 -2.13 0.92 15.35
CA ALA A 102 -1.94 -0.35 16.03
C ALA A 102 -0.48 -0.62 16.41
N GLN A 103 0.47 -0.17 15.59
CA GLN A 103 1.90 -0.44 15.77
C GLN A 103 2.60 0.57 16.68
N TYR A 104 2.22 1.84 16.61
CA TYR A 104 2.95 2.95 17.24
C TYR A 104 2.11 3.77 18.24
N GLY A 105 0.84 3.42 18.44
CA GLY A 105 -0.10 4.17 19.29
C GLY A 105 -0.89 5.22 18.52
N GLU A 106 -1.76 5.96 19.22
CA GLU A 106 -2.84 6.74 18.58
C GLU A 106 -2.39 7.88 17.66
N SER A 107 -1.20 8.48 17.88
CA SER A 107 -0.72 9.62 17.07
C SER A 107 0.78 9.48 16.71
N PRO A 108 1.13 8.60 15.75
CA PRO A 108 2.52 8.35 15.36
C PRO A 108 3.01 9.26 14.23
N TRP A 109 2.15 10.13 13.72
CA TRP A 109 2.35 10.85 12.46
C TRP A 109 3.57 11.79 12.47
N ASN A 110 3.81 12.44 13.61
CA ASN A 110 4.94 13.34 13.82
C ASN A 110 6.24 12.63 14.23
N THR A 111 6.24 11.29 14.29
CA THR A 111 7.46 10.51 14.53
C THR A 111 8.47 10.78 13.43
N GLU A 112 9.68 11.16 13.83
CA GLU A 112 10.79 11.42 12.92
C GLU A 112 11.52 10.10 12.61
N MET A 113 11.72 9.86 11.32
CA MET A 113 12.48 8.73 10.79
C MET A 113 13.99 9.02 10.85
N GLU A 114 14.83 8.02 10.64
CA GLU A 114 16.30 8.17 10.70
C GLU A 114 16.86 9.22 9.71
N ASP A 115 16.16 9.45 8.60
CA ASP A 115 16.52 10.43 7.58
C ASP A 115 15.97 11.85 7.84
N GLY A 116 15.25 12.05 8.95
CA GLY A 116 14.64 13.32 9.35
C GLY A 116 13.22 13.54 8.82
N THR A 117 12.69 12.65 7.97
CA THR A 117 11.33 12.73 7.42
C THR A 117 10.29 12.38 8.48
N LYS A 118 9.10 12.99 8.45
CA LYS A 118 8.00 12.59 9.33
C LYS A 118 7.26 11.37 8.79
N LEU A 119 6.72 10.55 9.69
CA LEU A 119 6.02 9.32 9.31
C LEU A 119 4.87 9.57 8.31
N HIS A 120 4.09 10.65 8.49
CA HIS A 120 2.99 10.96 7.57
C HIS A 120 3.47 11.30 6.15
N GLU A 121 4.61 12.00 6.01
CA GLU A 121 5.20 12.35 4.71
C GLU A 121 5.72 11.09 4.01
N ARG A 122 6.38 10.21 4.77
CA ARG A 122 6.85 8.93 4.27
C ARG A 122 5.69 8.05 3.82
N ALA A 123 4.66 7.90 4.65
CA ALA A 123 3.48 7.10 4.33
C ALA A 123 2.73 7.65 3.10
N LYS A 124 2.65 8.98 2.92
CA LYS A 124 2.04 9.60 1.73
C LYS A 124 2.84 9.27 0.46
N THR A 125 4.16 9.36 0.54
CA THR A 125 5.06 9.03 -0.57
C THR A 125 4.95 7.56 -0.94
N ASP A 126 4.98 6.67 0.05
CA ASP A 126 4.88 5.23 -0.20
C ASP A 126 3.50 4.85 -0.78
N LEU A 127 2.43 5.49 -0.31
CA LEU A 127 1.09 5.31 -0.89
C LEU A 127 1.06 5.76 -2.36
N TYR A 128 1.63 6.92 -2.66
CA TYR A 128 1.68 7.45 -4.02
C TYR A 128 2.39 6.49 -4.99
N ASP A 129 3.58 6.03 -4.62
CA ASP A 129 4.36 5.11 -5.45
C ASP A 129 3.67 3.74 -5.58
N GLY A 130 3.04 3.24 -4.52
CA GLY A 130 2.28 2.00 -4.54
C GLY A 130 1.05 2.05 -5.46
N LEU A 131 0.31 3.16 -5.44
CA LEU A 131 -0.82 3.40 -6.33
C LEU A 131 -0.38 3.43 -7.79
N ILE A 132 0.65 4.21 -8.13
CA ILE A 132 1.21 4.27 -9.49
C ILE A 132 1.66 2.89 -9.95
N ARG A 133 2.37 2.15 -9.10
CA ARG A 133 2.86 0.82 -9.43
C ARG A 133 1.72 -0.13 -9.77
N THR A 134 0.64 -0.08 -9.00
CA THR A 134 -0.56 -0.88 -9.22
C THR A 134 -1.17 -0.56 -10.59
N GLU A 135 -1.41 0.72 -10.90
CA GLU A 135 -1.99 1.13 -12.20
C GLU A 135 -1.10 0.73 -13.39
N ILE A 136 0.23 0.86 -13.26
CA ILE A 136 1.16 0.44 -14.32
C ILE A 136 1.07 -1.06 -14.52
N LEU A 137 1.10 -1.86 -13.46
CA LEU A 137 1.01 -3.32 -13.57
C LEU A 137 -0.32 -3.75 -14.19
N ASP A 138 -1.44 -3.18 -13.75
CA ASP A 138 -2.75 -3.48 -14.31
C ASP A 138 -2.81 -3.15 -15.80
N SER A 139 -2.21 -2.04 -16.23
CA SER A 139 -2.15 -1.70 -17.65
C SER A 139 -1.29 -2.66 -18.49
N LYS A 140 -0.41 -3.45 -17.87
CA LYS A 140 0.38 -4.51 -18.53
C LYS A 140 -0.32 -5.86 -18.58
N ALA A 141 -1.53 -6.00 -18.02
CA ALA A 141 -2.24 -7.29 -17.96
C ALA A 141 -2.39 -7.97 -19.33
N ALA A 142 -2.73 -7.20 -20.37
CA ALA A 142 -2.84 -7.72 -21.73
C ALA A 142 -1.50 -8.22 -22.31
N ASP A 143 -0.38 -7.55 -22.01
CA ASP A 143 0.96 -7.94 -22.46
C ASP A 143 1.43 -9.28 -21.86
N TYR A 144 0.77 -9.71 -20.78
CA TYR A 144 1.03 -10.96 -20.06
C TYR A 144 -0.08 -11.99 -20.22
N ASP A 145 -1.11 -11.73 -21.03
CA ASP A 145 -2.29 -12.59 -21.18
C ASP A 145 -2.98 -12.92 -19.84
N VAL A 146 -2.96 -11.95 -18.91
CA VAL A 146 -3.51 -12.07 -17.56
C VAL A 146 -4.83 -11.29 -17.48
N ALA A 147 -5.81 -11.89 -16.80
CA ALA A 147 -7.04 -11.21 -16.39
C ALA A 147 -7.58 -11.83 -15.10
N LEU A 148 -8.45 -11.09 -14.41
CA LEU A 148 -9.28 -11.68 -13.35
C LEU A 148 -10.42 -12.50 -13.95
N THR A 149 -10.64 -13.69 -13.41
CA THR A 149 -11.82 -14.51 -13.74
C THR A 149 -13.06 -13.93 -13.08
N ASP A 150 -14.24 -14.40 -13.52
CA ASP A 150 -15.50 -13.98 -12.90
C ASP A 150 -15.59 -14.43 -11.44
N GLU A 151 -15.03 -15.60 -11.10
CA GLU A 151 -14.94 -16.06 -9.71
C GLU A 151 -14.04 -15.18 -8.85
N GLU A 152 -12.88 -14.75 -9.37
CA GLU A 152 -11.97 -13.85 -8.64
C GLU A 152 -12.63 -12.49 -8.39
N LYS A 153 -13.34 -11.93 -9.38
CA LYS A 153 -14.09 -10.67 -9.22
C LYS A 153 -15.22 -10.81 -8.20
N GLN A 154 -15.94 -11.93 -8.22
CA GLN A 154 -16.99 -12.20 -7.24
C GLN A 154 -16.41 -12.31 -5.83
N GLN A 155 -15.26 -12.97 -5.67
CA GLN A 155 -14.56 -13.03 -4.40
C GLN A 155 -14.18 -11.62 -3.90
N CYS A 156 -13.63 -10.76 -4.76
CA CYS A 156 -13.32 -9.38 -4.39
C CYS A 156 -14.58 -8.60 -3.94
N ALA A 157 -15.71 -8.81 -4.61
CA ALA A 157 -16.98 -8.19 -4.23
C ALA A 157 -17.50 -8.69 -2.88
N ASP A 158 -17.49 -10.01 -2.65
CA ASP A 158 -17.94 -10.61 -1.38
C ASP A 158 -17.08 -10.14 -0.19
N GLU A 159 -15.76 -10.06 -0.39
CA GLU A 159 -14.84 -9.55 0.61
C GLU A 159 -15.01 -8.04 0.85
N ALA A 160 -15.30 -7.26 -0.18
CA ALA A 160 -15.53 -5.83 -0.06
C ALA A 160 -16.79 -5.55 0.79
N LYS A 161 -17.86 -6.28 0.50
CA LYS A 161 -19.09 -6.25 1.28
C LYS A 161 -18.84 -6.63 2.74
N THR A 162 -18.19 -7.77 2.97
CA THR A 162 -17.85 -8.25 4.33
C THR A 162 -17.03 -7.21 5.10
N TYR A 163 -16.04 -6.59 4.45
CA TYR A 163 -15.19 -5.57 5.07
C TYR A 163 -16.01 -4.35 5.54
N ILE A 164 -16.90 -3.83 4.70
CA ILE A 164 -17.76 -2.69 5.09
C ILE A 164 -18.76 -3.09 6.18
N GLU A 165 -19.32 -4.30 6.12
CA GLU A 165 -20.22 -4.82 7.16
C GLU A 165 -19.51 -4.94 8.52
N ASP A 166 -18.27 -5.44 8.55
CA ASP A 166 -17.46 -5.61 9.76
C ASP A 166 -17.03 -4.27 10.38
N LEU A 167 -16.69 -3.26 9.56
CA LEU A 167 -16.40 -1.90 10.04
C LEU A 167 -17.63 -1.22 10.64
N GLY A 168 -18.79 -1.49 10.06
CA GLY A 168 -20.05 -0.88 10.46
C GLY A 168 -20.26 0.53 9.89
N PRO A 169 -21.52 1.01 9.90
CA PRO A 169 -21.95 2.18 9.14
C PRO A 169 -21.41 3.52 9.69
N ALA A 170 -21.03 3.58 10.96
CA ALA A 170 -20.45 4.80 11.54
C ALA A 170 -19.06 5.04 10.96
N ILE A 171 -18.15 4.07 11.12
CA ILE A 171 -16.79 4.12 10.60
C ILE A 171 -16.78 4.32 9.08
N ALA A 172 -17.58 3.54 8.36
CA ALA A 172 -17.66 3.67 6.90
C ALA A 172 -18.08 5.09 6.46
N LYS A 173 -18.98 5.73 7.20
CA LYS A 173 -19.39 7.10 6.93
C LYS A 173 -18.29 8.11 7.28
N ASP A 174 -17.72 8.01 8.47
CA ASP A 174 -16.74 8.97 8.99
C ASP A 174 -15.48 9.02 8.11
N PHE A 175 -15.10 7.88 7.51
CA PHE A 175 -13.95 7.80 6.61
C PHE A 175 -14.31 7.72 5.12
N ALA A 176 -15.57 8.01 4.78
CA ALA A 176 -16.07 7.98 3.40
C ALA A 176 -15.67 6.70 2.63
N LEU A 177 -15.81 5.55 3.28
CA LEU A 177 -15.53 4.23 2.73
C LEU A 177 -16.78 3.69 2.02
N THR A 178 -16.59 3.19 0.81
CA THR A 178 -17.66 2.58 0.01
C THR A 178 -17.31 1.14 -0.34
N GLU A 179 -18.33 0.28 -0.45
CA GLU A 179 -18.15 -1.10 -0.95
C GLU A 179 -17.48 -1.11 -2.32
N GLU A 180 -17.85 -0.17 -3.20
CA GLU A 180 -17.25 -0.01 -4.52
C GLU A 180 -15.77 0.37 -4.47
N GLY A 181 -15.37 1.29 -3.58
CA GLY A 181 -13.97 1.67 -3.38
C GLY A 181 -13.13 0.49 -2.91
N VAL A 182 -13.64 -0.30 -1.95
CA VAL A 182 -12.96 -1.49 -1.44
C VAL A 182 -12.87 -2.58 -2.51
N LYS A 183 -13.95 -2.80 -3.28
CA LYS A 183 -13.97 -3.75 -4.39
C LYS A 183 -12.94 -3.37 -5.46
N THR A 184 -12.93 -2.11 -5.88
CA THR A 184 -12.00 -1.59 -6.90
C THR A 184 -10.55 -1.77 -6.45
N MET A 185 -10.24 -1.38 -5.22
CA MET A 185 -8.93 -1.58 -4.60
C MET A 185 -8.51 -3.06 -4.65
N LYS A 186 -9.39 -3.98 -4.24
CA LYS A 186 -9.10 -5.43 -4.24
C LYS A 186 -8.90 -6.00 -5.63
N GLU A 187 -9.72 -5.61 -6.60
CA GLU A 187 -9.60 -6.07 -8.00
C GLU A 187 -8.26 -5.60 -8.61
N LYS A 188 -7.89 -4.34 -8.42
CA LYS A 188 -6.60 -3.80 -8.89
C LYS A 188 -5.40 -4.48 -8.23
N GLN A 189 -5.45 -4.71 -6.92
CA GLN A 189 -4.40 -5.46 -6.23
C GLN A 189 -4.29 -6.90 -6.73
N ALA A 190 -5.42 -7.60 -6.92
CA ALA A 190 -5.42 -8.96 -7.43
C ALA A 190 -4.85 -9.04 -8.86
N LEU A 191 -5.22 -8.11 -9.74
CA LEU A 191 -4.73 -8.07 -11.10
C LEU A 191 -3.23 -7.77 -11.15
N SER A 192 -2.78 -6.73 -10.46
CA SER A 192 -1.36 -6.35 -10.39
C SER A 192 -0.48 -7.46 -9.81
N THR A 193 -0.98 -8.21 -8.82
CA THR A 193 -0.32 -9.43 -8.31
C THR A 193 -0.08 -10.45 -9.43
N LYS A 194 -1.11 -10.73 -10.23
CA LYS A 194 -1.04 -11.73 -11.30
C LYS A 194 -0.07 -11.28 -12.39
N VAL A 195 -0.08 -9.98 -12.74
CA VAL A 195 0.87 -9.42 -13.70
C VAL A 195 2.31 -9.49 -13.18
N TYR A 196 2.54 -9.11 -11.92
CA TYR A 196 3.85 -9.23 -11.27
C TYR A 196 4.38 -10.67 -11.34
N ASN A 197 3.57 -11.65 -10.96
CA ASN A 197 3.96 -13.07 -11.00
C ASN A 197 4.24 -13.54 -12.43
N ALA A 198 3.40 -13.19 -13.41
CA ALA A 198 3.62 -13.53 -14.81
C ALA A 198 4.90 -12.88 -15.37
N ALA A 199 5.22 -11.66 -14.95
CA ALA A 199 6.46 -10.97 -15.29
C ALA A 199 7.68 -11.69 -14.73
N LEU A 200 7.65 -12.09 -13.46
CA LEU A 200 8.72 -12.89 -12.86
C LEU A 200 8.91 -14.24 -13.57
N GLU A 201 7.82 -14.93 -13.91
CA GLU A 201 7.89 -16.19 -14.66
C GLU A 201 8.56 -16.00 -16.02
N ARG A 202 8.16 -14.96 -16.76
CA ARG A 202 8.76 -14.61 -18.07
C ARG A 202 10.23 -14.23 -17.95
N LEU A 203 10.62 -13.47 -16.93
CA LEU A 203 12.02 -13.13 -16.67
C LEU A 203 12.85 -14.39 -16.38
N ALA A 204 12.32 -15.30 -15.57
CA ALA A 204 12.99 -16.55 -15.21
C ALA A 204 13.25 -17.49 -16.39
N GLU A 205 12.46 -17.42 -17.47
CA GLU A 205 12.68 -18.21 -18.69
C GLU A 205 13.98 -17.83 -19.42
N THR A 206 14.47 -16.60 -19.24
CA THR A 206 15.64 -16.07 -19.96
C THR A 206 16.82 -15.72 -19.05
N ALA A 207 16.61 -15.69 -17.73
CA ALA A 207 17.64 -15.32 -16.77
C ALA A 207 18.71 -16.41 -16.59
N GLU A 208 19.98 -16.00 -16.50
CA GLU A 208 21.09 -16.89 -16.11
C GLU A 208 21.05 -17.24 -14.61
N ASP A 209 20.60 -16.28 -13.79
CA ASP A 209 20.40 -16.42 -12.35
C ASP A 209 18.91 -16.28 -12.03
N THR A 210 18.31 -17.37 -11.55
CA THR A 210 16.89 -17.44 -11.18
C THR A 210 16.68 -17.37 -9.67
N SER A 211 17.64 -16.85 -8.92
CA SER A 211 17.43 -16.54 -7.50
C SER A 211 16.39 -15.44 -7.33
N ASP A 212 15.68 -15.47 -6.20
CA ASP A 212 14.63 -14.49 -5.90
C ASP A 212 15.17 -13.05 -5.92
N GLU A 213 16.40 -12.84 -5.44
CA GLU A 213 17.08 -11.54 -5.45
C GLU A 213 17.36 -11.04 -6.88
N ALA A 214 17.87 -11.93 -7.75
CA ALA A 214 18.18 -11.57 -9.14
C ALA A 214 16.91 -11.27 -9.95
N LEU A 215 15.87 -12.10 -9.79
CA LEU A 215 14.59 -11.90 -10.47
C LEU A 215 13.87 -10.64 -9.98
N SER A 216 13.89 -10.38 -8.67
CA SER A 216 13.35 -9.15 -8.09
C SER A 216 14.05 -7.92 -8.68
N LYS A 217 15.38 -7.91 -8.71
CA LYS A 217 16.14 -6.81 -9.30
C LYS A 217 15.83 -6.62 -10.79
N ALA A 218 15.77 -7.70 -11.57
CA ALA A 218 15.44 -7.65 -12.99
C ALA A 218 14.02 -7.11 -13.22
N PHE A 219 13.08 -7.50 -12.35
CA PHE A 219 11.73 -6.97 -12.37
C PHE A 219 11.71 -5.46 -12.07
N GLU A 220 12.44 -4.99 -11.06
CA GLU A 220 12.51 -3.55 -10.77
C GLU A 220 13.10 -2.75 -11.93
N GLU A 221 14.13 -3.26 -12.60
CA GLU A 221 14.69 -2.64 -13.82
C GLU A 221 13.63 -2.56 -14.94
N GLN A 222 12.86 -3.63 -15.12
CA GLN A 222 11.75 -3.66 -16.09
C GLN A 222 10.61 -2.70 -15.71
N TYR A 223 10.26 -2.64 -14.43
CA TYR A 223 9.24 -1.74 -13.92
C TYR A 223 9.62 -0.27 -14.12
N GLU A 224 10.86 0.12 -13.85
CA GLU A 224 11.33 1.48 -14.09
C GLU A 224 11.34 1.83 -15.58
N ALA A 225 11.67 0.87 -16.45
CA ALA A 225 11.54 1.04 -17.89
C ALA A 225 10.08 1.30 -18.29
N TRP A 226 9.13 0.52 -17.76
CA TRP A 226 7.71 0.78 -17.96
C TRP A 226 7.31 2.15 -17.43
N LYS A 227 7.60 2.47 -16.18
CA LYS A 227 7.23 3.74 -15.53
C LYS A 227 7.67 4.96 -16.34
N SER A 228 8.84 4.89 -17.00
CA SER A 228 9.35 5.97 -17.86
C SER A 228 8.48 6.28 -19.10
N GLU A 229 7.61 5.35 -19.51
CA GLU A 229 6.69 5.49 -20.64
C GLU A 229 5.34 6.14 -20.25
N TYR A 230 5.07 6.34 -18.95
CA TYR A 230 3.76 6.78 -18.46
C TYR A 230 3.77 8.26 -18.11
N ASN A 231 2.71 8.95 -18.50
CA ASN A 231 2.40 10.28 -18.01
C ASN A 231 1.56 10.17 -16.74
N ILE A 232 2.11 10.65 -15.63
CA ILE A 232 1.48 10.60 -14.31
C ILE A 232 1.13 12.02 -13.89
N THR A 233 -0.14 12.26 -13.58
CA THR A 233 -0.63 13.57 -13.12
C THR A 233 -1.52 13.41 -11.89
N THR A 234 -1.46 14.38 -10.98
CA THR A 234 -2.32 14.46 -9.80
C THR A 234 -3.32 15.60 -9.93
N ASP A 235 -4.50 15.41 -9.36
CA ASP A 235 -5.45 16.48 -9.06
C ASP A 235 -4.95 17.29 -7.84
N PRO A 236 -5.18 18.61 -7.76
CA PRO A 236 -4.80 19.42 -6.60
C PRO A 236 -5.28 18.89 -5.25
N ILE A 237 -6.35 18.10 -5.21
CA ILE A 237 -6.82 17.44 -3.98
C ILE A 237 -5.72 16.55 -3.36
N TRP A 238 -4.86 15.92 -4.17
CA TRP A 238 -3.77 15.07 -3.66
C TRP A 238 -2.85 15.81 -2.69
N GLU A 239 -2.53 17.08 -2.97
CA GLU A 239 -1.65 17.88 -2.11
C GLU A 239 -2.26 18.12 -0.72
N ASN A 240 -3.59 18.20 -0.65
CA ASN A 240 -4.32 18.45 0.59
C ASN A 240 -4.55 17.19 1.44
N ILE A 241 -4.30 16.00 0.90
CA ILE A 241 -4.42 14.75 1.66
C ILE A 241 -3.30 14.68 2.69
N VAL A 242 -3.67 14.52 3.97
CA VAL A 242 -2.70 14.27 5.04
C VAL A 242 -2.96 12.91 5.67
N ILE A 243 -1.92 12.06 5.71
CA ILE A 243 -2.00 10.75 6.35
C ILE A 243 -2.16 10.95 7.85
N GLY A 244 -3.19 10.33 8.42
CA GLY A 244 -3.41 10.38 9.86
C GLY A 244 -4.27 11.55 10.36
N SER A 245 -4.72 12.45 9.48
CA SER A 245 -5.59 13.58 9.86
C SER A 245 -7.07 13.21 10.00
N VAL A 246 -7.39 11.92 10.13
CA VAL A 246 -8.78 11.43 10.09
C VAL A 246 -9.05 10.56 11.32
N GLY A 247 -9.83 11.11 12.26
CA GLY A 247 -10.29 10.44 13.48
C GLY A 247 -10.87 11.41 14.49
#